data_AF-A0AAU4Q1G6-F1
#
_entry.id   AF-A0AAU4Q1G6-F1
#
_cell.length_a   1.000
_cell.length_b   1.000
_cell.length_c   1.000
_cell.angle_alpha   90.00
_cell.angle_beta   90.00
_cell.angle_gamma   90.00
#
_symmetry.space_group_name_H-M   'P 1'
#
loop_
_entity.id
_entity.type
_entity.pdbx_description
1 polymer ?
#
loop_
_entity_poly.entity_id
_entity_poly.type
_entity_poly.pdbx_seq_one_letter_code
_entity_poly.pdbx_strand_id
1 'polypeptide(L)'
;MGYWGYYVVARSGQPLDKCEALGGVREELTLLEERADGWQVWECPGGGEQARDVGSMNALAAETGAPALFAYVMDSACAVIEAAGPESGAWTACLGRAAMTGYIGGDERALEDYFLTPGDAAERAVGWAGECGREVPLEPIDEVLRAAAQPSAEELFFRFLDRLGVQGL
;
A
#
# COMPACT_ATOMS: atom_id res chain seq x y z
N MET A 1 14.89 16.07 -4.14
CA MET A 1 13.64 15.93 -3.37
C MET A 1 12.81 14.95 -4.15
N GLY A 2 12.60 13.78 -3.58
CA GLY A 2 11.74 12.75 -4.12
C GLY A 2 10.27 13.07 -3.87
N TYR A 3 9.42 12.14 -4.30
CA TYR A 3 7.98 12.20 -4.16
C TYR A 3 7.53 11.99 -2.71
N TRP A 4 6.45 12.68 -2.37
CA TRP A 4 5.71 12.49 -1.14
C TRP A 4 4.23 12.40 -1.50
N GLY A 5 3.53 11.39 -1.00
CA GLY A 5 2.11 11.21 -1.30
C GLY A 5 1.63 9.79 -1.07
N TYR A 6 0.36 9.56 -1.40
CA TYR A 6 -0.29 8.28 -1.24
C TYR A 6 -0.60 7.63 -2.58
N TYR A 7 -0.40 6.31 -2.63
CA TYR A 7 -1.11 5.45 -3.56
C TYR A 7 -2.28 4.76 -2.85
N VAL A 8 -3.43 4.76 -3.51
CA VAL A 8 -4.66 4.11 -3.04
C VAL A 8 -5.03 3.01 -4.04
N VAL A 9 -5.11 1.77 -3.54
CA VAL A 9 -5.35 0.58 -4.34
C VAL A 9 -6.56 -0.16 -3.80
N ALA A 10 -7.57 -0.36 -4.64
CA ALA A 10 -8.73 -1.19 -4.32
C ALA A 10 -9.36 -1.74 -5.58
N ARG A 11 -10.08 -2.86 -5.42
CA ARG A 11 -10.92 -3.42 -6.48
C ARG A 11 -12.32 -2.85 -6.35
N SER A 12 -12.85 -2.27 -7.42
CA SER A 12 -14.18 -1.67 -7.40
C SER A 12 -14.81 -1.64 -8.80
N GLY A 13 -16.12 -1.85 -8.87
CA GLY A 13 -16.91 -1.67 -10.09
C GLY A 13 -17.20 -0.21 -10.44
N GLN A 14 -16.85 0.73 -9.55
CA GLN A 14 -16.95 2.18 -9.76
C GLN A 14 -15.60 2.86 -9.49
N PRO A 15 -15.33 4.05 -10.05
CA PRO A 15 -14.13 4.83 -9.75
C PRO A 15 -13.95 5.06 -8.25
N LEU A 16 -12.73 4.91 -7.72
CA LEU A 16 -12.47 5.04 -6.29
C LEU A 16 -12.74 6.46 -5.75
N ASP A 17 -12.60 7.50 -6.58
CA ASP A 17 -12.97 8.87 -6.19
C ASP A 17 -14.47 9.02 -5.85
N LYS A 18 -15.33 8.08 -6.25
CA LYS A 18 -16.75 8.06 -5.88
C LYS A 18 -17.02 7.38 -4.55
N CYS A 19 -16.04 6.70 -3.95
CA CYS A 19 -16.19 6.10 -2.65
C CYS A 19 -16.26 7.17 -1.55
N GLU A 20 -17.14 6.97 -0.58
CA GLU A 20 -17.29 7.86 0.58
C GLU A 20 -16.09 7.75 1.52
N ALA A 21 -15.45 6.58 1.60
CA ALA A 21 -14.23 6.35 2.36
C ALA A 21 -13.07 7.28 1.97
N LEU A 22 -13.08 7.83 0.74
CA LEU A 22 -12.07 8.73 0.18
C LEU A 22 -12.58 10.17 0.01
N GLY A 23 -13.77 10.49 0.55
CA GLY A 23 -14.44 11.77 0.32
C GLY A 23 -13.61 13.00 0.75
N GLY A 24 -12.71 12.83 1.72
CA GLY A 24 -11.85 13.92 2.24
C GLY A 24 -10.75 14.39 1.28
N VAL A 25 -10.39 13.56 0.29
CA VAL A 25 -9.32 13.85 -0.70
C VAL A 25 -9.79 13.64 -2.14
N ARG A 26 -11.10 13.64 -2.36
CA ARG A 26 -11.73 13.33 -3.65
C ARG A 26 -11.25 14.23 -4.79
N GLU A 27 -10.97 15.50 -4.51
CA GLU A 27 -10.57 16.47 -5.53
C GLU A 27 -9.08 16.34 -5.91
N GLU A 28 -8.28 15.77 -5.02
CA GLU A 28 -6.84 15.56 -5.19
C GLU A 28 -6.50 14.18 -5.76
N LEU A 29 -7.43 13.22 -5.65
CA LEU A 29 -7.26 11.89 -6.19
C LEU A 29 -7.22 11.91 -7.71
N THR A 30 -6.12 11.40 -8.26
CA THR A 30 -5.91 11.24 -9.70
C THR A 30 -5.73 9.75 -10.02
N LEU A 31 -6.51 9.23 -10.96
CA LEU A 31 -6.34 7.86 -11.44
C LEU A 31 -4.99 7.74 -12.15
N LEU A 32 -4.13 6.84 -11.69
CA LEU A 32 -2.87 6.54 -12.38
C LEU A 32 -3.04 5.42 -13.39
N GLU A 33 -3.60 4.30 -12.96
CA GLU A 33 -3.82 3.16 -13.83
C GLU A 33 -4.99 2.29 -13.36
N GLU A 34 -5.66 1.72 -14.34
CA GLU A 34 -6.52 0.56 -14.14
C GLU A 34 -5.67 -0.70 -14.31
N ARG A 35 -5.95 -1.68 -13.48
CA ARG A 35 -5.28 -2.97 -13.44
C ARG A 35 -6.30 -4.08 -13.73
N ALA A 36 -5.82 -5.27 -14.02
CA ALA A 36 -6.67 -6.41 -14.35
C ALA A 36 -7.76 -6.65 -13.29
N ASP A 37 -8.88 -7.27 -13.68
CA ASP A 37 -9.97 -7.66 -12.77
C ASP A 37 -10.65 -6.53 -11.97
N GLY A 38 -10.55 -5.28 -12.44
CA GLY A 38 -11.21 -4.11 -11.84
C GLY A 38 -10.44 -3.49 -10.67
N TRP A 39 -9.15 -3.82 -10.56
CA TRP A 39 -8.24 -3.12 -9.67
C TRP A 39 -7.96 -1.72 -10.21
N GLN A 40 -7.86 -0.74 -9.31
CA GLN A 40 -7.53 0.63 -9.66
C GLN A 40 -6.41 1.12 -8.74
N VAL A 41 -5.46 1.87 -9.30
CA VAL A 41 -4.40 2.56 -8.57
C VAL A 41 -4.58 4.05 -8.75
N TRP A 42 -4.85 4.73 -7.64
CA TRP A 42 -5.03 6.17 -7.60
C TRP A 42 -3.89 6.81 -6.82
N GLU A 43 -3.54 8.03 -7.19
CA GLU A 43 -2.56 8.85 -6.52
C GLU A 43 -3.25 10.01 -5.80
N CYS A 44 -2.84 10.26 -4.56
CA CYS A 44 -3.11 11.51 -3.85
C CYS A 44 -1.77 12.16 -3.51
N PRO A 45 -1.30 13.14 -4.31
CA PRO A 45 -0.03 13.82 -4.06
C PRO A 45 0.00 14.47 -2.67
N GLY A 46 1.15 14.37 -2.00
CA GLY A 46 1.39 15.01 -0.71
C GLY A 46 1.55 16.52 -0.84
N GLY A 47 1.31 17.23 0.27
CA GLY A 47 1.58 18.66 0.39
C GLY A 47 2.99 19.00 0.92
N GLY A 48 3.89 18.00 1.02
CA GLY A 48 5.18 18.08 1.70
C GLY A 48 5.34 16.95 2.74
N GLU A 49 6.08 17.22 3.82
CA GLU A 49 6.40 16.24 4.88
C GLU A 49 5.20 15.85 5.77
N GLN A 50 4.06 16.56 5.66
CA GLN A 50 2.83 16.21 6.37
C GLN A 50 2.00 15.27 5.52
N ALA A 51 1.75 14.07 6.06
CA ALA A 51 0.84 13.10 5.47
C ALA A 51 -0.57 13.71 5.32
N ARG A 52 -1.16 13.52 4.15
CA ARG A 52 -2.57 13.85 3.92
C ARG A 52 -3.44 12.80 4.61
N ASP A 53 -4.55 13.23 5.18
CA ASP A 53 -5.58 12.31 5.65
C ASP A 53 -6.40 11.81 4.46
N VAL A 54 -5.95 10.70 3.87
CA VAL A 54 -6.58 10.08 2.69
C VAL A 54 -7.84 9.28 3.06
N GLY A 55 -8.12 9.12 4.36
CA GLY A 55 -9.21 8.31 4.86
C GLY A 55 -8.75 6.95 5.38
N SER A 56 -9.66 5.97 5.38
CA SER A 56 -9.43 4.68 6.03
C SER A 56 -9.51 3.52 5.04
N MET A 57 -8.44 2.73 4.96
CA MET A 57 -8.39 1.49 4.18
C MET A 57 -9.44 0.46 4.65
N ASN A 58 -9.77 0.45 5.94
CA ASN A 58 -10.85 -0.39 6.47
C ASN A 58 -12.22 0.06 5.96
N ALA A 59 -12.48 1.37 5.94
CA ALA A 59 -13.73 1.90 5.41
C ALA A 59 -13.85 1.62 3.91
N LEU A 60 -12.75 1.80 3.16
CA LEU A 60 -12.73 1.51 1.73
C LEU A 60 -12.94 0.02 1.44
N ALA A 61 -12.28 -0.85 2.21
CA ALA A 61 -12.45 -2.30 2.09
C ALA A 61 -13.90 -2.73 2.38
N ALA A 62 -14.51 -2.15 3.41
CA ALA A 62 -15.92 -2.40 3.74
C ALA A 62 -16.89 -1.87 2.68
N GLU A 63 -16.62 -0.69 2.13
CA GLU A 63 -17.47 -0.06 1.11
C GLU A 63 -17.41 -0.78 -0.23
N THR A 64 -16.21 -1.20 -0.66
CA THR A 64 -15.99 -1.93 -1.91
C THR A 64 -16.33 -3.42 -1.80
N GLY A 65 -16.37 -3.96 -0.58
CA GLY A 65 -16.52 -5.38 -0.33
C GLY A 65 -15.31 -6.21 -0.80
N ALA A 66 -14.17 -5.57 -1.03
CA ALA A 66 -12.94 -6.18 -1.50
C ALA A 66 -11.74 -5.64 -0.71
N PRO A 67 -10.62 -6.35 -0.67
CA PRO A 67 -9.43 -5.85 -0.01
C PRO A 67 -8.91 -4.54 -0.61
N ALA A 68 -8.43 -3.66 0.26
CA ALA A 68 -7.87 -2.35 -0.07
C ALA A 68 -6.47 -2.18 0.54
N LEU A 69 -5.65 -1.35 -0.08
CA LEU A 69 -4.28 -1.08 0.31
C LEU A 69 -3.92 0.38 0.02
N PHE A 70 -3.36 1.06 1.02
CA PHE A 70 -2.75 2.37 0.89
C PHE A 70 -1.22 2.27 1.04
N ALA A 71 -0.50 3.08 0.28
CA ALA A 71 0.94 3.22 0.42
C ALA A 71 1.32 4.70 0.55
N TYR A 72 1.85 5.09 1.71
CA TYR A 72 2.37 6.44 1.93
C TYR A 72 3.86 6.49 1.63
N VAL A 73 4.25 7.19 0.57
CA VAL A 73 5.64 7.33 0.13
C VAL A 73 6.27 8.58 0.75
N MET A 74 7.51 8.44 1.23
CA MET A 74 8.32 9.51 1.83
C MET A 74 9.64 9.67 1.07
N ASP A 75 9.81 10.83 0.43
CA ASP A 75 10.98 11.25 -0.36
C ASP A 75 11.44 10.25 -1.42
N SER A 76 10.51 9.46 -1.97
CA SER A 76 10.80 8.29 -2.83
C SER A 76 11.76 7.25 -2.19
N ALA A 77 12.05 7.34 -0.90
CA ALA A 77 13.08 6.55 -0.22
C ALA A 77 12.49 5.35 0.55
N CYS A 78 11.25 5.47 1.02
CA CYS A 78 10.52 4.39 1.68
C CYS A 78 9.02 4.62 1.58
N ALA A 79 8.25 3.59 1.96
CA ALA A 79 6.80 3.69 2.03
C ALA A 79 6.23 2.94 3.25
N VAL A 80 5.19 3.50 3.87
CA VAL A 80 4.33 2.77 4.81
C VAL A 80 3.23 2.10 4.01
N ILE A 81 2.98 0.82 4.27
CA ILE A 81 1.90 0.04 3.67
C ILE A 81 0.83 -0.20 4.73
N GLU A 82 -0.39 0.20 4.44
CA GLU A 82 -1.57 -0.05 5.25
C GLU A 82 -2.58 -0.81 4.41
N ALA A 83 -2.93 -2.02 4.81
CA ALA A 83 -3.86 -2.83 4.05
C ALA A 83 -4.97 -3.36 4.95
N ALA A 84 -6.14 -3.56 4.37
CA ALA A 84 -7.26 -4.21 5.02
C ALA A 84 -8.03 -5.07 4.02
N GLY A 85 -8.49 -6.22 4.47
CA GLY A 85 -9.50 -7.02 3.79
C GLY A 85 -10.72 -7.22 4.69
N PRO A 86 -11.94 -7.30 4.14
CA PRO A 86 -13.13 -7.67 4.89
C PRO A 86 -12.94 -8.94 5.76
N GLU A 87 -12.21 -9.93 5.26
CA GLU A 87 -11.91 -11.19 5.97
C GLU A 87 -10.47 -11.24 6.51
N SER A 88 -9.48 -10.77 5.73
CA SER A 88 -8.06 -10.85 6.09
C SER A 88 -7.66 -9.93 7.24
N GLY A 89 -8.52 -8.95 7.56
CA GLY A 89 -8.28 -7.93 8.57
C GLY A 89 -7.22 -6.91 8.16
N ALA A 90 -6.94 -5.97 9.07
CA ALA A 90 -5.97 -4.90 8.87
C ALA A 90 -4.55 -5.32 9.25
N TRP A 91 -3.57 -4.81 8.50
CA TRP A 91 -2.15 -4.97 8.81
C TRP A 91 -1.33 -3.80 8.26
N THR A 92 -0.16 -3.59 8.85
CA THR A 92 0.75 -2.49 8.49
C THR A 92 2.17 -3.03 8.33
N ALA A 93 2.83 -2.60 7.27
CA ALA A 93 4.23 -2.91 6.98
C ALA A 93 4.96 -1.68 6.41
N CYS A 94 6.24 -1.82 6.08
CA CYS A 94 6.97 -0.79 5.38
C CYS A 94 7.90 -1.37 4.30
N LEU A 95 8.12 -0.57 3.25
CA LEU A 95 9.09 -0.80 2.18
C LEU A 95 10.26 0.17 2.34
N GLY A 96 11.46 -0.22 1.93
CA GLY A 96 12.66 0.62 2.12
C GLY A 96 13.02 0.80 3.60
N ARG A 97 13.01 -0.30 4.36
CA ARG A 97 13.18 -0.32 5.84
C ARG A 97 14.37 0.51 6.34
N ALA A 98 15.50 0.46 5.64
CA ALA A 98 16.70 1.21 6.02
C ALA A 98 16.51 2.74 5.99
N ALA A 99 15.69 3.27 5.07
CA ALA A 99 15.35 4.70 5.06
C ALA A 99 14.26 5.02 6.10
N MET A 100 13.31 4.08 6.29
CA MET A 100 12.22 4.22 7.26
C MET A 100 12.70 4.43 8.71
N THR A 101 13.82 3.79 9.11
CA THR A 101 14.42 4.01 10.44
C THR A 101 14.78 5.48 10.69
N GLY A 102 15.26 6.17 9.66
CA GLY A 102 15.59 7.59 9.71
C GLY A 102 14.37 8.49 9.94
N TYR A 103 13.22 8.13 9.36
CA TYR A 103 11.96 8.88 9.54
C TYR A 103 11.31 8.65 10.90
N ILE A 104 11.46 7.44 11.47
CA ILE A 104 10.94 7.12 12.81
C ILE A 104 11.86 7.64 13.92
N GLY A 105 13.11 7.99 13.59
CA GLY A 105 14.10 8.48 14.56
C GLY A 105 14.65 7.39 15.48
N GLY A 106 14.70 6.14 14.99
CA GLY A 106 15.13 4.96 15.75
C GLY A 106 16.12 4.06 15.00
N ASP A 107 16.37 2.87 15.54
CA ASP A 107 17.10 1.80 14.84
C ASP A 107 16.12 0.82 14.16
N GLU A 108 16.63 -0.24 13.52
CA GLU A 108 15.78 -1.22 12.84
C GLU A 108 14.83 -1.97 13.79
N ARG A 109 15.17 -2.09 15.08
CA ARG A 109 14.32 -2.78 16.06
C ARG A 109 13.10 -1.92 16.39
N ALA A 110 13.25 -0.61 16.40
CA ALA A 110 12.14 0.32 16.58
C ALA A 110 11.08 0.19 15.47
N LEU A 111 11.42 -0.34 14.29
CA LEU A 111 10.42 -0.58 13.24
C LEU A 111 9.36 -1.59 13.66
N GLU A 112 9.73 -2.59 14.47
CA GLU A 112 8.82 -3.67 14.87
C GLU A 112 7.74 -3.21 15.87
N ASP A 113 7.93 -2.04 16.49
CA ASP A 113 6.91 -1.39 17.33
C ASP A 113 5.79 -0.76 16.48
N TYR A 114 6.05 -0.48 15.20
CA TYR A 114 5.12 0.18 14.28
C TYR A 114 4.65 -0.70 13.13
N PHE A 115 5.47 -1.67 12.71
CA PHE A 115 5.27 -2.46 11.50
C PHE A 115 5.52 -3.94 11.78
N LEU A 116 4.77 -4.79 11.07
CA LEU A 116 5.08 -6.20 11.03
C LEU A 116 6.51 -6.44 10.50
N THR A 117 7.12 -7.53 10.95
CA THR A 117 8.36 -8.04 10.34
C THR A 117 8.09 -8.41 8.88
N PRO A 118 9.09 -8.41 7.98
CA PRO A 118 8.86 -8.77 6.58
C PRO A 118 8.19 -10.14 6.40
N GLY A 119 8.53 -11.13 7.23
CA GLY A 119 7.92 -12.46 7.17
C GLY A 119 6.46 -12.44 7.58
N ASP A 120 6.13 -11.83 8.73
CA ASP A 120 4.74 -11.73 9.19
C ASP A 120 3.88 -10.90 8.22
N ALA A 121 4.45 -9.81 7.68
CA ALA A 121 3.80 -9.00 6.65
C ALA A 121 3.55 -9.80 5.37
N ALA A 122 4.50 -10.66 4.95
CA ALA A 122 4.33 -11.53 3.79
C ALA A 122 3.19 -12.53 3.99
N GLU A 123 3.06 -13.13 5.18
CA GLU A 123 1.94 -14.02 5.51
C GLU A 123 0.59 -13.30 5.44
N ARG A 124 0.51 -12.07 5.99
CA ARG A 124 -0.70 -11.24 5.90
C ARG A 124 -1.04 -10.86 4.47
N ALA A 125 -0.02 -10.51 3.68
CA ALA A 125 -0.16 -10.19 2.27
C ALA A 125 -0.67 -11.38 1.44
N VAL A 126 -0.21 -12.60 1.71
CA VAL A 126 -0.73 -13.83 1.08
C VAL A 126 -2.20 -14.03 1.42
N GLY A 127 -2.60 -13.84 2.68
CA GLY A 127 -4.00 -13.92 3.09
C GLY A 127 -4.89 -12.87 2.41
N TRP A 128 -4.40 -11.63 2.33
CA TRP A 128 -5.05 -10.51 1.64
C TRP A 128 -5.24 -10.81 0.14
N ALA A 129 -4.23 -11.36 -0.53
CA ALA A 129 -4.32 -11.75 -1.94
C ALA A 129 -5.27 -12.95 -2.12
N GLY A 130 -5.26 -13.91 -1.20
CA GLY A 130 -6.16 -15.06 -1.17
C GLY A 130 -7.63 -14.66 -1.13
N GLU A 131 -7.98 -13.65 -0.32
CA GLU A 131 -9.33 -13.08 -0.26
C GLU A 131 -9.77 -12.50 -1.61
N CYS A 132 -8.82 -12.03 -2.43
CA CYS A 132 -9.07 -11.56 -3.79
C CYS A 132 -9.18 -12.70 -4.82
N GLY A 133 -9.13 -13.97 -4.39
CA GLY A 133 -9.09 -15.14 -5.25
C GLY A 133 -7.73 -15.34 -5.94
N ARG A 134 -6.65 -14.78 -5.39
CA ARG A 134 -5.28 -14.93 -5.92
C ARG A 134 -4.47 -15.85 -5.03
N GLU A 135 -3.89 -16.88 -5.64
CA GLU A 135 -2.86 -17.70 -4.99
C GLU A 135 -1.49 -17.14 -5.37
N VAL A 136 -0.78 -16.58 -4.38
CA VAL A 136 0.52 -15.96 -4.57
C VAL A 136 1.56 -16.61 -3.66
N PRO A 137 2.79 -16.82 -4.14
CA PRO A 137 3.84 -17.41 -3.33
C PRO A 137 4.34 -16.42 -2.27
N LEU A 138 4.57 -16.93 -1.05
CA LEU A 138 5.07 -16.13 0.08
C LEU A 138 6.48 -15.57 -0.17
N GLU A 139 7.38 -16.39 -0.70
CA GLU A 139 8.81 -16.05 -0.81
C GLU A 139 9.05 -14.77 -1.66
N PRO A 140 8.48 -14.59 -2.87
CA PRO A 140 8.64 -13.34 -3.61
C PRO A 140 8.06 -12.10 -2.93
N ILE A 141 7.07 -12.25 -2.06
CA ILE A 141 6.49 -11.14 -1.29
C ILE A 141 7.45 -10.75 -0.16
N ASP A 142 7.96 -11.73 0.60
CA ASP A 142 8.97 -11.51 1.65
C ASP A 142 10.25 -10.87 1.06
N GLU A 143 10.72 -11.34 -0.10
CA GLU A 143 11.85 -10.74 -0.82
C GLU A 143 11.64 -9.25 -1.11
N VAL A 144 10.45 -8.86 -1.58
CA VAL A 144 10.13 -7.46 -1.87
C VAL A 144 10.05 -6.62 -0.59
N LEU A 145 9.47 -7.16 0.48
CA LEU A 145 9.39 -6.48 1.79
C LEU A 145 10.76 -6.26 2.44
N ARG A 146 11.77 -7.07 2.08
CA ARG A 146 13.17 -6.93 2.52
C ARG A 146 14.01 -6.05 1.60
N ALA A 147 13.57 -5.80 0.38
CA ALA A 147 14.36 -5.11 -0.62
C ALA A 147 14.58 -3.63 -0.27
N ALA A 148 15.72 -3.11 -0.74
CA ALA A 148 15.95 -1.68 -0.75
C ALA A 148 15.04 -0.99 -1.78
N ALA A 149 14.65 0.25 -1.51
CA ALA A 149 13.88 1.09 -2.42
C ALA A 149 14.75 1.60 -3.58
N GLN A 150 15.09 0.70 -4.52
CA GLN A 150 15.91 1.00 -5.69
C GLN A 150 15.18 0.63 -6.99
N PRO A 151 15.10 1.56 -7.96
CA PRO A 151 15.63 2.94 -7.92
C PRO A 151 14.81 3.89 -7.02
N SER A 152 13.59 3.51 -6.63
CA SER A 152 12.73 4.31 -5.77
C SER A 152 11.73 3.45 -4.97
N ALA A 153 11.06 4.06 -3.99
CA ALA A 153 10.03 3.40 -3.17
C ALA A 153 8.75 3.10 -3.98
N GLU A 154 8.43 3.97 -4.92
CA GLU A 154 7.33 3.81 -5.88
C GLU A 154 7.56 2.58 -6.74
N GLU A 155 8.72 2.43 -7.38
CA GLU A 155 8.99 1.23 -8.19
C GLU A 155 8.97 -0.06 -7.35
N LEU A 156 9.45 0.01 -6.10
CA LEU A 156 9.36 -1.11 -5.18
C LEU A 156 7.90 -1.42 -4.78
N PHE A 157 7.08 -0.40 -4.60
CA PHE A 157 5.66 -0.53 -4.31
C PHE A 157 4.89 -1.15 -5.48
N PHE A 158 5.11 -0.70 -6.72
CA PHE A 158 4.45 -1.28 -7.89
C PHE A 158 4.89 -2.75 -8.10
N ARG A 159 6.17 -3.08 -7.83
CA ARG A 159 6.63 -4.46 -7.79
C ARG A 159 5.92 -5.26 -6.70
N PHE A 160 5.67 -4.68 -5.53
CA PHE A 160 4.91 -5.32 -4.45
C PHE A 160 3.47 -5.63 -4.90
N LEU A 161 2.77 -4.69 -5.55
CA LEU A 161 1.44 -4.93 -6.12
C LEU A 161 1.43 -6.09 -7.11
N ASP A 162 2.45 -6.17 -7.98
CA ASP A 162 2.57 -7.29 -8.93
C ASP A 162 2.72 -8.63 -8.21
N ARG A 163 3.47 -8.67 -7.09
CA ARG A 163 3.62 -9.89 -6.26
C ARG A 163 2.34 -10.26 -5.52
N LEU A 164 1.46 -9.30 -5.24
CA LEU A 164 0.12 -9.55 -4.69
C LEU A 164 -0.88 -10.07 -5.73
N GLY A 165 -0.49 -10.18 -7.01
CA GLY A 165 -1.39 -10.61 -8.08
C GLY A 165 -2.37 -9.51 -8.52
N VAL A 166 -2.10 -8.27 -8.15
CA VAL A 166 -2.77 -7.05 -8.64
C VAL A 166 -2.02 -6.62 -9.88
N GLN A 167 -2.21 -7.30 -11.02
CA GLN A 167 -1.38 -7.14 -12.21
C GLN A 167 -1.78 -5.93 -13.07
N GLY A 168 -0.81 -5.27 -13.69
CA GLY A 168 -1.04 -4.34 -14.80
C GLY A 168 -1.85 -4.98 -15.94
N LEU A 169 -2.54 -4.16 -16.72
CA LEU A 169 -3.27 -4.57 -17.92
C LEU A 169 -2.33 -5.05 -19.05
#